data_AF-A0A2M8SBE5-F1
#
_entry.id   AF-A0A2M8SBE5-F1
#
_cell.length_a   1.000
_cell.length_b   1.000
_cell.length_c   1.000
_cell.angle_alpha   90.00
_cell.angle_beta   90.00
_cell.angle_gamma   90.00
#
_symmetry.space_group_name_H-M   'P 1'
#
loop_
_entity.id
_entity.type
_entity.pdbx_description
1 polymer ?
#
loop_
_entity_poly.entity_id
_entity_poly.type
_entity_poly.pdbx_seq_one_letter_code
_entity_poly.pdbx_strand_id
1 'polypeptide(L)'
;MNTNRVARLLQASFFFSLLCFGLFAYLHPGVDLRGYYGAALLVRRGGNPYDYTQLAPVLKEISGFTGNNPYFYPPWYCLFFIPMTFLPFEIARLLWIILNLGLFTLSLEWLWEVIDWPIERWFRWAAFTFASILFGYACLVSENSGFVLLFGLALTLRGIQRNQPILTGLGLILALTKPQVTLLMVLCLTVWLIRHKPVAVGWGAAWGGGLLGAATVAIPRWWDFDYTGFGQGLAYALNGPEAITGQRVAATIYDWLKYTFGIGGIIRIVIAATIGLLEIALIVIIWKRYN
;
A
#
# COMPACT_ATOMS: atom_id res chain seq x y z
N MET A 1 39.47 6.57 -11.05
CA MET A 1 38.77 6.19 -9.81
C MET A 1 38.08 4.85 -10.06
N ASN A 2 38.31 3.82 -9.25
CA ASN A 2 37.78 2.47 -9.52
C ASN A 2 36.24 2.49 -9.37
N THR A 3 35.52 2.25 -10.47
CA THR A 3 34.05 2.27 -10.56
C THR A 3 33.39 1.38 -9.49
N ASN A 4 34.03 0.26 -9.14
CA ASN A 4 33.56 -0.65 -8.09
C ASN A 4 33.64 -0.05 -6.68
N ARG A 5 34.60 0.84 -6.40
CA ARG A 5 34.69 1.52 -5.09
C ARG A 5 33.58 2.56 -4.93
N VAL A 6 33.28 3.31 -5.98
CA VAL A 6 32.20 4.31 -5.98
C VAL A 6 30.85 3.64 -5.78
N ALA A 7 30.59 2.54 -6.50
CA ALA A 7 29.35 1.78 -6.35
C ALA A 7 29.14 1.26 -4.92
N ARG A 8 30.17 0.67 -4.30
CA ARG A 8 30.10 0.18 -2.91
C ARG A 8 29.86 1.31 -1.90
N LEU A 9 30.48 2.48 -2.09
CA LEU A 9 30.25 3.64 -1.23
C LEU A 9 28.81 4.16 -1.36
N LEU A 10 28.28 4.25 -2.58
CA LEU A 10 26.88 4.65 -2.80
C LEU A 10 25.89 3.67 -2.16
N GLN A 11 26.15 2.37 -2.31
CA GLN A 11 25.33 1.33 -1.69
C GLN A 11 25.38 1.43 -0.15
N ALA A 12 26.56 1.59 0.44
CA ALA A 12 26.71 1.78 1.88
C ALA A 12 25.98 3.04 2.37
N SER A 13 26.13 4.17 1.67
CA SER A 13 25.41 5.41 1.99
C SER A 13 23.90 5.25 1.91
N PHE A 14 23.39 4.54 0.90
CA PHE A 14 21.96 4.26 0.75
C PHE A 14 21.42 3.43 1.94
N PHE A 15 22.10 2.35 2.31
CA PHE A 15 21.71 1.53 3.46
C PHE A 15 21.80 2.32 4.77
N PHE A 16 22.83 3.14 4.93
CA PHE A 16 22.96 4.02 6.09
C PHE A 16 21.80 5.02 6.16
N SER A 17 21.42 5.66 5.05
CA SER A 17 20.25 6.53 5.01
C SER A 17 18.96 5.81 5.39
N LEU A 18 18.75 4.58 4.90
CA LEU A 18 17.58 3.78 5.28
C LEU A 18 17.54 3.44 6.76
N LEU A 19 18.70 3.11 7.35
CA LEU A 19 18.81 2.86 8.79
C LEU A 19 18.50 4.13 9.59
N CYS A 20 19.05 5.27 9.18
CA CYS A 20 18.73 6.57 9.78
C CYS A 20 17.24 6.91 9.69
N PHE A 21 16.58 6.64 8.55
CA PHE A 21 15.14 6.83 8.43
C PHE A 21 14.33 5.85 9.26
N GLY A 22 14.78 4.60 9.39
CA GLY A 22 14.15 3.62 10.28
C GLY A 22 14.21 4.06 11.73
N LEU A 23 15.37 4.55 12.18
CA LEU A 23 15.54 5.12 13.52
C LEU A 23 14.70 6.38 13.71
N PHE A 24 14.70 7.29 12.72
CA PHE A 24 13.88 8.51 12.76
C PHE A 24 12.40 8.18 12.86
N ALA A 25 11.91 7.24 12.04
CA ALA A 25 10.54 6.76 12.07
C ALA A 25 10.23 6.15 13.45
N TYR A 26 11.10 5.31 14.01
CA TYR A 26 10.90 4.76 15.35
C TYR A 26 10.75 5.86 16.42
N LEU A 27 11.56 6.91 16.36
CA LEU A 27 11.49 8.05 17.29
C LEU A 27 10.30 8.99 17.04
N HIS A 28 9.72 8.99 15.84
CA HIS A 28 8.60 9.84 15.44
C HIS A 28 7.43 8.99 14.94
N PRO A 29 6.52 8.56 15.83
CA PRO A 29 5.43 7.65 15.52
C PRO A 29 4.64 8.04 14.28
N GLY A 30 4.67 7.14 13.29
CA GLY A 30 3.77 7.16 12.17
C GLY A 30 2.35 6.82 12.61
N VAL A 31 1.39 7.08 11.72
CA VAL A 31 -0.03 6.90 12.04
C VAL A 31 -0.58 5.57 11.53
N ASP A 32 -0.06 5.03 10.42
CA ASP A 32 -0.73 3.95 9.69
C ASP A 32 -0.69 2.61 10.44
N LEU A 33 0.47 2.21 11.00
CA LEU A 33 0.60 0.93 11.72
C LEU A 33 -0.41 0.82 12.86
N ARG A 34 -0.67 1.91 13.57
CA ARG A 34 -1.67 1.93 14.64
C ARG A 34 -3.04 1.45 14.14
N GLY A 35 -3.41 1.82 12.91
CA GLY A 35 -4.64 1.34 12.27
C GLY A 35 -4.60 -0.15 11.97
N TYR A 36 -3.47 -0.67 11.47
CA TYR A 36 -3.33 -2.10 11.16
C TYR A 36 -3.34 -2.96 12.42
N TYR A 37 -2.56 -2.56 13.42
CA TYR A 37 -2.46 -3.22 14.71
C TYR A 37 -3.78 -3.17 15.46
N GLY A 38 -4.42 -1.98 15.52
CA GLY A 38 -5.71 -1.80 16.18
C GLY A 38 -6.81 -2.64 15.52
N ALA A 39 -6.86 -2.67 14.18
CA ALA A 39 -7.79 -3.52 13.44
C ALA A 39 -7.58 -5.01 13.75
N ALA A 40 -6.33 -5.48 13.70
CA ALA A 40 -6.01 -6.87 14.01
C ALA A 40 -6.34 -7.25 15.46
N LEU A 41 -6.07 -6.35 16.42
CA LEU A 41 -6.37 -6.55 17.82
C LEU A 41 -7.89 -6.64 18.04
N LEU A 42 -8.66 -5.80 17.36
CA LEU A 42 -10.12 -5.84 17.39
C LEU A 42 -10.67 -7.14 16.78
N VAL A 43 -10.14 -7.57 15.63
CA VAL A 43 -10.52 -8.87 15.02
C VAL A 43 -10.23 -10.03 15.99
N ARG A 44 -9.06 -10.02 16.65
CA ARG A 44 -8.72 -11.04 17.66
C ARG A 44 -9.70 -11.04 18.85
N ARG A 45 -10.28 -9.88 19.20
CA ARG A 45 -11.32 -9.73 20.23
C ARG A 45 -12.73 -10.05 19.71
N GLY A 46 -12.87 -10.48 18.46
CA GLY A 46 -14.16 -10.81 17.84
C GLY A 46 -14.96 -9.60 17.37
N GLY A 47 -14.30 -8.45 17.14
CA GLY A 47 -14.95 -7.24 16.62
C GLY A 47 -14.71 -7.01 15.13
N ASN A 48 -15.42 -6.03 14.57
CA ASN A 48 -15.32 -5.65 13.16
C ASN A 48 -14.44 -4.38 13.01
N PRO A 49 -13.25 -4.45 12.37
CA PRO A 49 -12.34 -3.31 12.22
C PRO A 49 -12.90 -2.21 11.33
N TYR A 50 -13.90 -2.50 10.51
CA TYR A 50 -14.54 -1.49 9.68
C TYR A 50 -15.59 -0.68 10.45
N ASP A 51 -16.06 -1.17 11.61
CA ASP A 51 -16.91 -0.40 12.52
C ASP A 51 -16.04 0.52 13.37
N TYR A 52 -16.04 1.81 13.02
CA TYR A 52 -15.21 2.78 13.69
C TYR A 52 -15.56 2.97 15.18
N THR A 53 -16.81 2.70 15.58
CA THR A 53 -17.24 2.79 16.98
C THR A 53 -16.57 1.71 17.83
N GLN A 54 -16.30 0.54 17.25
CA GLN A 54 -15.56 -0.55 17.88
C GLN A 54 -14.04 -0.31 17.82
N LEU A 55 -13.53 0.23 16.71
CA LEU A 55 -12.09 0.45 16.51
C LEU A 55 -11.54 1.62 17.35
N ALA A 56 -12.30 2.71 17.49
CA ALA A 56 -11.88 3.92 18.17
C ALA A 56 -11.38 3.69 19.62
N PRO A 57 -12.10 2.94 20.49
CA PRO A 57 -11.61 2.58 21.82
C PRO A 57 -10.29 1.82 21.79
N VAL A 58 -10.11 0.91 20.83
CA VAL A 58 -8.87 0.12 20.67
C VAL A 58 -7.70 1.02 20.26
N LEU A 59 -7.92 1.98 19.36
CA LEU A 59 -6.89 2.97 18.98
C LEU A 59 -6.45 3.83 20.17
N LYS A 60 -7.41 4.23 21.01
CA LYS A 60 -7.12 4.99 22.24
C LYS A 60 -6.35 4.15 23.26
N GLU A 61 -6.69 2.88 23.41
CA GLU A 61 -6.00 1.95 24.31
C GLU A 61 -4.52 1.79 23.94
N ILE A 62 -4.22 1.62 22.66
CA ILE A 62 -2.84 1.30 22.21
C ILE A 62 -1.91 2.50 22.13
N SER A 63 -2.43 3.70 21.85
CA SER A 63 -1.59 4.89 21.64
C SER A 63 -1.99 6.11 22.48
N GLY A 64 -2.93 5.97 23.41
CA GLY A 64 -3.46 7.07 24.23
C GLY A 64 -4.34 8.07 23.48
N PHE A 65 -4.55 7.90 22.17
CA PHE A 65 -5.23 8.87 21.31
C PHE A 65 -6.10 8.15 20.29
N THR A 66 -7.38 8.52 20.16
CA THR A 66 -8.27 7.88 19.16
C THR A 66 -7.89 8.27 17.73
N GLY A 67 -7.55 9.55 17.50
CA GLY A 67 -7.23 10.09 16.17
C GLY A 67 -8.29 9.86 15.11
N ASN A 68 -7.90 10.00 13.84
CA ASN A 68 -8.73 9.67 12.68
C ASN A 68 -8.01 8.64 11.79
N ASN A 69 -8.06 7.38 12.20
CA ASN A 69 -7.42 6.30 11.47
C ASN A 69 -8.41 5.12 11.30
N PRO A 70 -9.46 5.29 10.48
CA PRO A 70 -10.35 4.18 10.16
C PRO A 70 -9.58 3.07 9.43
N TYR A 71 -10.09 1.85 9.52
CA TYR A 71 -9.57 0.76 8.72
C TYR A 71 -10.26 0.73 7.34
N PHE A 72 -9.47 0.82 6.27
CA PHE A 72 -9.96 0.85 4.87
C PHE A 72 -9.19 -0.07 3.93
N TYR A 73 -8.42 -1.00 4.50
CA TYR A 73 -7.64 -1.97 3.74
C TYR A 73 -8.52 -3.18 3.40
N PRO A 74 -8.10 -4.05 2.47
CA PRO A 74 -8.81 -5.30 2.24
C PRO A 74 -8.94 -6.14 3.52
N PRO A 75 -10.04 -6.91 3.71
CA PRO A 75 -10.32 -7.59 4.99
C PRO A 75 -9.20 -8.50 5.46
N TRP A 76 -8.55 -9.17 4.52
CA TRP A 76 -7.45 -10.07 4.79
C TRP A 76 -6.19 -9.38 5.31
N TYR A 77 -6.01 -8.08 5.07
CA TYR A 77 -4.75 -7.42 5.36
C TYR A 77 -4.46 -7.32 6.86
N CYS A 78 -5.47 -7.05 7.68
CA CYS A 78 -5.31 -6.99 9.14
C CYS A 78 -4.96 -8.34 9.74
N LEU A 79 -5.32 -9.45 9.08
CA LEU A 79 -5.02 -10.79 9.57
C LEU A 79 -3.51 -11.05 9.66
N PHE A 80 -2.71 -10.44 8.77
CA PHE A 80 -1.24 -10.51 8.83
C PHE A 80 -0.64 -9.88 10.09
N PHE A 81 -1.39 -8.99 10.74
CA PHE A 81 -0.94 -8.32 11.96
C PHE A 81 -1.42 -9.03 13.22
N ILE A 82 -2.33 -10.03 13.14
CA ILE A 82 -2.79 -10.77 14.32
C ILE A 82 -1.63 -11.32 15.16
N PRO A 83 -0.59 -11.96 14.59
CA PRO A 83 0.56 -12.42 15.38
C PRO A 83 1.27 -11.29 16.14
N MET A 84 1.30 -10.07 15.58
CA MET A 84 1.92 -8.92 16.23
C MET A 84 1.12 -8.42 17.44
N THR A 85 -0.19 -8.67 17.48
CA THR A 85 -1.07 -8.24 18.60
C THR A 85 -0.82 -8.99 19.92
N PHE A 86 0.00 -10.03 19.91
CA PHE A 86 0.48 -10.71 21.11
C PHE A 86 1.66 -9.99 21.77
N LEU A 87 2.22 -8.99 21.10
CA LEU A 87 3.33 -8.17 21.59
C LEU A 87 2.81 -6.78 21.98
N PRO A 88 3.48 -6.07 22.92
CA PRO A 88 3.26 -4.65 23.12
C PRO A 88 3.38 -3.85 21.82
N PHE A 89 2.57 -2.80 21.67
CA PHE A 89 2.50 -2.01 20.43
C PHE A 89 3.88 -1.50 19.96
N GLU A 90 4.72 -1.02 20.86
CA GLU A 90 6.07 -0.54 20.52
C GLU A 90 6.99 -1.65 19.98
N ILE A 91 6.85 -2.89 20.47
CA ILE A 91 7.60 -4.04 19.96
C ILE A 91 7.08 -4.43 18.59
N ALA A 92 5.76 -4.49 18.41
CA ALA A 92 5.13 -4.72 17.10
C ALA A 92 5.58 -3.67 16.07
N ARG A 93 5.75 -2.42 16.50
CA ARG A 93 6.22 -1.30 15.69
C ARG A 93 7.66 -1.43 15.26
N LEU A 94 8.56 -1.81 16.18
CA LEU A 94 9.94 -2.14 15.81
C LEU A 94 10.00 -3.27 14.78
N LEU A 95 9.23 -4.35 14.98
CA LEU A 95 9.16 -5.46 14.03
C LEU A 95 8.59 -5.05 12.68
N TRP A 96 7.59 -4.16 12.67
CA TRP A 96 7.02 -3.61 11.43
C TRP A 96 8.06 -2.80 10.64
N ILE A 97 8.86 -1.97 11.30
CA ILE A 97 9.94 -1.22 10.66
C ILE A 97 10.99 -2.18 10.06
N ILE A 98 11.42 -3.19 10.82
CA ILE A 98 12.38 -4.20 10.34
C ILE A 98 11.83 -4.94 9.12
N LEU A 99 10.57 -5.39 9.19
CA LEU A 99 9.90 -6.07 8.08
C LEU A 99 9.85 -5.18 6.84
N ASN A 100 9.45 -3.92 7.00
CA ASN A 100 9.38 -2.95 5.90
C ASN A 100 10.74 -2.71 5.24
N LEU A 101 11.82 -2.55 6.02
CA LEU A 101 13.17 -2.41 5.49
C LEU A 101 13.62 -3.65 4.71
N GLY A 102 13.28 -4.85 5.21
CA GLY A 102 13.54 -6.11 4.53
C GLY A 102 12.77 -6.22 3.20
N LEU A 103 11.46 -5.96 3.23
CA LEU A 103 10.62 -5.95 2.04
C LEU A 103 11.11 -4.92 1.01
N PHE A 104 11.49 -3.73 1.44
CA PHE A 104 12.01 -2.70 0.56
C PHE A 104 13.31 -3.13 -0.12
N THR A 105 14.26 -3.64 0.65
CA THR A 105 15.56 -4.08 0.13
C THR A 105 15.41 -5.24 -0.85
N LEU A 106 14.61 -6.26 -0.51
CA LEU A 106 14.31 -7.38 -1.41
C LEU A 106 13.60 -6.91 -2.68
N SER A 107 12.70 -5.94 -2.57
CA SER A 107 12.00 -5.38 -3.74
C SER A 107 12.99 -4.73 -4.70
N LEU A 108 13.91 -3.90 -4.18
CA LEU A 108 14.92 -3.24 -5.01
C LEU A 108 15.86 -4.24 -5.66
N GLU A 109 16.30 -5.26 -4.91
CA GLU A 109 17.15 -6.34 -5.44
C GLU A 109 16.46 -7.08 -6.59
N TRP A 110 15.19 -7.44 -6.42
CA TRP A 110 14.45 -8.17 -7.45
C TRP A 110 14.09 -7.28 -8.66
N LEU A 111 13.78 -6.02 -8.44
CA LEU A 111 13.57 -5.06 -9.54
C LEU A 111 14.86 -4.82 -10.31
N TRP A 112 16.04 -4.96 -9.67
CA TRP A 112 17.32 -4.90 -10.35
C TRP A 112 17.56 -6.09 -11.29
N GLU A 113 17.07 -7.29 -10.93
CA GLU A 113 17.15 -8.47 -11.80
C GLU A 113 16.20 -8.40 -13.01
N VAL A 114 15.06 -7.72 -12.88
CA VAL A 114 13.96 -7.77 -13.86
C VAL A 114 13.94 -6.58 -14.80
N ILE A 115 14.30 -5.39 -14.33
CA ILE A 115 14.28 -4.16 -15.13
C ILE A 115 15.69 -3.93 -15.65
N ASP A 116 15.84 -3.87 -16.98
CA ASP A 116 17.08 -3.43 -17.61
C ASP A 116 17.28 -1.93 -17.30
N TRP A 117 17.97 -1.65 -16.21
CA TRP A 117 18.29 -0.29 -15.80
C TRP A 117 19.34 0.28 -16.77
N PRO A 118 19.02 1.32 -17.56
CA PRO A 118 19.99 1.91 -18.46
C PRO A 118 21.01 2.72 -17.64
N ILE A 119 22.12 2.05 -17.27
CA ILE A 119 23.22 2.58 -16.43
C ILE A 119 23.90 3.79 -17.07
N GLU A 120 23.74 4.00 -18.38
CA GLU A 120 24.55 4.91 -19.19
C GLU A 120 24.34 6.42 -18.93
N ARG A 121 23.43 6.81 -18.03
CA ARG A 121 23.21 8.24 -17.68
C ARG A 121 23.13 8.44 -16.18
N TRP A 122 24.15 9.09 -15.60
CA TRP A 122 24.24 9.43 -14.17
C TRP A 122 22.97 10.13 -13.63
N PHE A 123 22.31 10.93 -14.47
CA PHE A 123 21.06 11.61 -14.13
C PHE A 123 19.90 10.63 -13.85
N ARG A 124 19.80 9.53 -14.61
CA ARG A 124 18.78 8.49 -14.37
C ARG A 124 19.03 7.75 -13.06
N TRP A 125 20.31 7.47 -12.77
CA TRP A 125 20.73 6.90 -11.49
C TRP A 125 20.39 7.83 -10.31
N ALA A 126 20.74 9.12 -10.43
CA ALA A 126 20.42 10.10 -9.40
C ALA A 126 18.90 10.22 -9.18
N ALA A 127 18.11 10.27 -10.25
CA ALA A 127 16.66 10.34 -10.18
C ALA A 127 16.06 9.09 -9.52
N PHE A 128 16.54 7.89 -9.87
CA PHE A 128 16.05 6.64 -9.27
C PHE A 128 16.42 6.50 -7.79
N THR A 129 17.67 6.79 -7.44
CA THR A 129 18.12 6.79 -6.04
C THR A 129 17.33 7.81 -5.23
N PHE A 130 17.13 9.02 -5.76
CA PHE A 130 16.33 10.06 -5.12
C PHE A 130 14.87 9.62 -4.93
N ALA A 131 14.24 9.07 -5.97
CA ALA A 131 12.87 8.56 -5.88
C ALA A 131 12.74 7.42 -4.87
N SER A 132 13.72 6.50 -4.82
CA SER A 132 13.75 5.38 -3.88
C SER A 132 13.92 5.85 -2.45
N ILE A 133 14.81 6.83 -2.20
CA ILE A 133 15.01 7.48 -0.90
C ILE A 133 13.74 8.19 -0.46
N LEU A 134 13.12 8.98 -1.35
CA LEU A 134 11.90 9.73 -1.04
C LEU A 134 10.72 8.81 -0.74
N PHE A 135 10.54 7.76 -1.54
CA PHE A 135 9.55 6.72 -1.31
C PHE A 135 9.81 5.99 0.01
N GLY A 136 11.06 5.61 0.27
CA GLY A 136 11.47 4.95 1.50
C GLY A 136 11.20 5.79 2.74
N TYR A 137 11.59 7.07 2.70
CA TYR A 137 11.30 8.04 3.75
C TYR A 137 9.80 8.20 3.99
N ALA A 138 9.02 8.43 2.93
CA ALA A 138 7.57 8.62 3.04
C ALA A 138 6.88 7.40 3.65
N CYS A 139 7.28 6.18 3.25
CA CYS A 139 6.69 4.95 3.77
C CYS A 139 7.09 4.67 5.23
N LEU A 140 8.35 4.90 5.60
CA LEU A 140 8.82 4.70 6.97
C LEU A 140 8.20 5.70 7.93
N VAL A 141 8.20 6.99 7.61
CA VAL A 141 7.66 8.03 8.50
C VAL A 141 6.14 7.90 8.69
N SER A 142 5.41 7.44 7.68
CA SER A 142 3.98 7.17 7.82
C SER A 142 3.68 5.79 8.41
N GLU A 143 4.68 4.90 8.51
CA GLU A 143 4.55 3.49 8.85
C GLU A 143 3.57 2.73 7.93
N ASN A 144 3.50 3.15 6.67
CA ASN A 144 2.48 2.70 5.74
C ASN A 144 2.81 1.34 5.08
N SER A 145 1.81 0.74 4.44
CA SER A 145 1.95 -0.51 3.69
C SER A 145 2.62 -0.38 2.30
N GLY A 146 3.27 0.75 2.00
CA GLY A 146 3.83 1.03 0.68
C GLY A 146 4.91 0.04 0.26
N PHE A 147 5.71 -0.45 1.21
CA PHE A 147 6.72 -1.48 0.91
C PHE A 147 6.12 -2.85 0.62
N VAL A 148 4.98 -3.20 1.24
CA VAL A 148 4.24 -4.44 0.88
C VAL A 148 3.73 -4.37 -0.56
N LEU A 149 3.24 -3.21 -0.97
CA LEU A 149 2.82 -2.94 -2.34
C LEU A 149 3.99 -3.10 -3.31
N LEU A 150 5.11 -2.43 -3.05
CA LEU A 150 6.30 -2.52 -3.91
C LEU A 150 6.82 -3.96 -4.00
N PHE A 151 6.83 -4.67 -2.87
CA PHE A 151 7.21 -6.08 -2.80
C PHE A 151 6.27 -6.96 -3.62
N GLY A 152 4.95 -6.74 -3.55
CA GLY A 152 3.99 -7.46 -4.38
C GLY A 152 4.26 -7.28 -5.88
N LEU A 153 4.59 -6.06 -6.31
CA LEU A 153 4.95 -5.78 -7.71
C LEU A 153 6.28 -6.45 -8.10
N ALA A 154 7.32 -6.30 -7.28
CA ALA A 154 8.61 -6.93 -7.52
C ALA A 154 8.49 -8.45 -7.60
N LEU A 155 7.72 -9.06 -6.68
CA LEU A 155 7.41 -10.50 -6.67
C LEU A 155 6.65 -10.92 -7.93
N THR A 156 5.68 -10.11 -8.38
CA THR A 156 4.92 -10.36 -9.62
C THR A 156 5.85 -10.42 -10.82
N LEU A 157 6.66 -9.38 -11.00
CA LEU A 157 7.59 -9.24 -12.11
C LEU A 157 8.67 -10.33 -12.11
N ARG A 158 9.25 -10.62 -10.94
CA ARG A 158 10.24 -11.72 -10.79
C ARG A 158 9.61 -13.08 -11.06
N GLY A 159 8.40 -13.32 -10.57
CA GLY A 159 7.64 -14.54 -10.86
C GLY A 159 7.36 -14.70 -12.36
N ILE A 160 7.06 -13.61 -13.07
CA ILE A 160 6.91 -13.62 -14.53
C ILE A 160 8.23 -14.01 -15.19
N GLN A 161 9.35 -13.37 -14.83
CA GLN A 161 10.67 -13.64 -15.39
C GLN A 161 11.12 -15.09 -15.16
N ARG A 162 10.90 -15.62 -13.95
CA ARG A 162 11.29 -17.00 -13.56
C ARG A 162 10.25 -18.06 -13.88
N ASN A 163 9.16 -17.69 -14.54
CA ASN A 163 8.04 -18.57 -14.87
C ASN A 163 7.43 -19.30 -13.66
N GLN A 164 7.27 -18.59 -12.54
CA GLN A 164 6.72 -19.10 -11.28
C GLN A 164 5.29 -18.55 -11.05
N PRO A 165 4.26 -19.20 -11.59
CA PRO A 165 2.90 -18.64 -11.61
C PRO A 165 2.30 -18.45 -10.21
N ILE A 166 2.68 -19.29 -9.23
CA ILE A 166 2.22 -19.17 -7.84
C ILE A 166 2.68 -17.85 -7.23
N LEU A 167 3.97 -17.52 -7.39
CA LEU A 167 4.55 -16.28 -6.87
C LEU A 167 4.01 -15.07 -7.62
N THR A 168 3.80 -15.17 -8.93
CA THR A 168 3.15 -14.11 -9.71
C THR A 168 1.76 -13.82 -9.17
N GLY A 169 0.95 -14.86 -8.93
CA GLY A 169 -0.40 -14.71 -8.36
C GLY A 169 -0.38 -14.08 -6.97
N LEU A 170 0.51 -14.53 -6.08
CA LEU A 170 0.67 -13.95 -4.75
C LEU A 170 1.07 -12.47 -4.81
N GLY A 171 2.02 -12.13 -5.70
CA GLY A 171 2.47 -10.77 -5.91
C GLY A 171 1.35 -9.82 -6.33
N LEU A 172 0.45 -10.26 -7.23
CA LEU A 172 -0.72 -9.47 -7.65
C LEU A 172 -1.63 -9.16 -6.46
N ILE A 173 -1.87 -10.13 -5.58
CA ILE A 173 -2.72 -9.94 -4.40
C ILE A 173 -2.06 -9.02 -3.37
N LEU A 174 -0.75 -9.16 -3.14
CA LEU A 174 -0.01 -8.25 -2.27
C LEU A 174 0.02 -6.82 -2.81
N ALA A 175 0.10 -6.65 -4.13
CA ALA A 175 0.01 -5.33 -4.76
C ALA A 175 -1.37 -4.68 -4.51
N LEU A 176 -2.44 -5.47 -4.37
CA LEU A 176 -3.80 -5.01 -4.05
C LEU A 176 -4.02 -4.66 -2.56
N THR A 177 -2.97 -4.61 -1.73
CA THR A 177 -3.07 -4.11 -0.34
C THR A 177 -3.61 -2.68 -0.28
N LYS A 178 -3.26 -1.84 -1.27
CA LYS A 178 -3.80 -0.49 -1.46
C LYS A 178 -4.43 -0.40 -2.85
N PRO A 179 -5.65 -0.94 -3.05
CA PRO A 179 -6.26 -1.01 -4.37
C PRO A 179 -6.41 0.36 -5.01
N GLN A 180 -6.68 1.41 -4.23
CA GLN A 180 -6.74 2.79 -4.72
C GLN A 180 -5.44 3.30 -5.38
N VAL A 181 -4.29 2.66 -5.12
CA VAL A 181 -3.00 3.01 -5.74
C VAL A 181 -2.66 2.09 -6.91
N THR A 182 -2.99 0.80 -6.82
CA THR A 182 -2.47 -0.22 -7.74
C THR A 182 -3.53 -0.89 -8.62
N LEU A 183 -4.81 -0.67 -8.38
CA LEU A 183 -5.88 -1.41 -9.06
C LEU A 183 -5.74 -1.34 -10.57
N LEU A 184 -5.53 -0.15 -11.14
CA LEU A 184 -5.39 0.01 -12.59
C LEU A 184 -4.21 -0.80 -13.14
N MET A 185 -3.05 -0.71 -12.49
CA MET A 185 -1.85 -1.46 -12.88
C MET A 185 -2.07 -2.98 -12.76
N VAL A 186 -2.66 -3.45 -11.66
CA VAL A 186 -2.98 -4.87 -11.45
C VAL A 186 -3.98 -5.36 -12.49
N LEU A 187 -4.98 -4.56 -12.85
CA LEU A 187 -5.93 -4.90 -13.93
C LEU A 187 -5.22 -5.01 -15.28
N CYS A 188 -4.38 -4.03 -15.66
CA CYS A 188 -3.61 -4.08 -16.89
C CYS A 188 -2.69 -5.31 -16.95
N LEU A 189 -1.96 -5.58 -15.86
CA LEU A 189 -1.11 -6.78 -15.75
C LEU A 189 -1.93 -8.06 -15.82
N THR A 190 -3.09 -8.11 -15.17
CA THR A 190 -3.97 -9.28 -15.20
C THR A 190 -4.49 -9.55 -16.61
N VAL A 191 -4.94 -8.54 -17.34
CA VAL A 191 -5.37 -8.68 -18.74
C VAL A 191 -4.24 -9.21 -19.61
N TRP A 192 -3.01 -8.70 -19.43
CA TRP A 192 -1.84 -9.22 -20.11
C TRP A 192 -1.54 -10.68 -19.73
N LEU A 193 -1.60 -11.01 -18.44
CA LEU A 193 -1.35 -12.36 -17.91
C LEU A 193 -2.40 -13.38 -18.37
N ILE A 194 -3.67 -13.00 -18.56
CA ILE A 194 -4.70 -13.92 -19.07
C ILE A 194 -4.28 -14.50 -20.43
N ARG A 195 -3.63 -13.69 -21.28
CA ARG A 195 -3.19 -14.13 -22.62
C ARG A 195 -1.87 -14.90 -22.60
N HIS A 196 -0.95 -14.55 -21.70
CA HIS A 196 0.42 -15.07 -21.75
C HIS A 196 0.72 -16.12 -20.67
N LYS A 197 0.11 -15.98 -19.49
CA LYS A 197 0.34 -16.83 -18.30
C LYS A 197 -0.95 -17.01 -17.48
N PRO A 198 -2.03 -17.60 -18.04
CA PRO A 198 -3.34 -17.69 -17.38
C PRO A 198 -3.29 -18.45 -16.04
N VAL A 199 -2.37 -19.42 -15.90
CA VAL A 199 -2.17 -20.15 -14.64
C VAL A 199 -1.79 -19.22 -13.48
N ALA A 200 -1.02 -18.15 -13.74
CA ALA A 200 -0.67 -17.17 -12.71
C ALA A 200 -1.90 -16.38 -12.22
N VAL A 201 -2.84 -16.08 -13.13
CA VAL A 201 -4.12 -15.44 -12.79
C VAL A 201 -4.98 -16.37 -11.95
N GLY A 202 -5.01 -17.66 -12.28
CA GLY A 202 -5.68 -18.68 -11.48
C GLY A 202 -5.13 -18.74 -10.05
N TRP A 203 -3.80 -18.70 -9.87
CA TRP A 203 -3.18 -18.62 -8.55
C TRP A 203 -3.45 -17.30 -7.83
N GLY A 204 -3.50 -16.17 -8.55
CA GLY A 204 -3.93 -14.89 -7.97
C GLY A 204 -5.35 -14.97 -7.42
N ALA A 205 -6.28 -15.54 -8.20
CA ALA A 205 -7.65 -15.77 -7.76
C ALA A 205 -7.73 -16.73 -6.56
N ALA A 206 -6.93 -17.80 -6.54
CA ALA A 206 -6.86 -18.74 -5.42
C ALA A 206 -6.34 -18.07 -4.13
N TRP A 207 -5.27 -17.27 -4.21
CA TRP A 207 -4.76 -16.50 -3.07
C TRP A 207 -5.78 -15.47 -2.58
N GLY A 208 -6.36 -14.69 -3.49
CA GLY A 208 -7.36 -13.68 -3.16
C GLY A 208 -8.60 -14.30 -2.52
N GLY A 209 -9.12 -15.38 -3.11
CA GLY A 209 -10.26 -16.13 -2.58
C GLY A 209 -9.98 -16.78 -1.23
N GLY A 210 -8.81 -17.40 -1.05
CA GLY A 210 -8.40 -18.00 0.23
C GLY A 210 -8.26 -16.96 1.35
N LEU A 211 -7.63 -15.83 1.05
CA LEU A 211 -7.47 -14.73 2.00
C LEU A 211 -8.81 -14.07 2.36
N LEU A 212 -9.68 -13.84 1.37
CA LEU A 212 -11.04 -13.33 1.63
C LEU A 212 -11.90 -14.33 2.39
N GLY A 213 -11.78 -15.63 2.10
CA GLY A 213 -12.44 -16.69 2.85
C GLY A 213 -12.00 -16.69 4.31
N ALA A 214 -10.69 -16.62 4.57
CA ALA A 214 -10.14 -16.51 5.92
C ALA A 214 -10.66 -15.25 6.65
N ALA A 215 -10.71 -14.10 5.97
CA ALA A 215 -11.26 -12.88 6.53
C ALA A 215 -12.76 -12.95 6.82
N THR A 216 -13.52 -13.66 5.99
CA THR A 216 -14.96 -13.90 6.19
C THR A 216 -15.25 -14.74 7.41
N VAL A 217 -14.38 -15.72 7.70
CA VAL A 217 -14.48 -16.51 8.92
C VAL A 217 -14.02 -15.72 10.15
N ALA A 218 -12.94 -14.96 10.03
CA ALA A 218 -12.31 -14.28 11.16
C ALA A 218 -13.01 -12.97 11.57
N ILE A 219 -13.62 -12.25 10.62
CA ILE A 219 -14.15 -10.90 10.83
C ILE A 219 -15.67 -10.93 10.74
N PRO A 220 -16.39 -10.69 11.85
CA PRO A 220 -17.84 -10.74 11.85
C PRO A 220 -18.41 -9.59 11.02
N ARG A 221 -19.34 -9.93 10.09
CA ARG A 221 -20.11 -8.96 9.30
C ARG A 221 -19.26 -7.92 8.57
N TRP A 222 -18.04 -8.27 8.14
CA TRP A 222 -17.19 -7.31 7.41
C TRP A 222 -17.80 -6.89 6.06
N TRP A 223 -18.65 -7.75 5.48
CA TRP A 223 -19.38 -7.52 4.22
C TRP A 223 -20.64 -6.67 4.39
N ASP A 224 -21.01 -6.34 5.62
CA ASP A 224 -22.16 -5.51 5.91
C ASP A 224 -21.79 -4.05 5.70
N PHE A 225 -22.11 -3.48 4.55
CA PHE A 225 -21.76 -2.10 4.22
C PHE A 225 -22.78 -1.07 4.76
N ASP A 226 -23.81 -1.52 5.48
CA ASP A 226 -24.99 -0.72 5.82
C ASP A 226 -24.99 -0.19 7.27
N TYR A 227 -23.85 -0.26 7.97
CA TYR A 227 -23.76 0.30 9.33
C TYR A 227 -23.46 1.80 9.31
N THR A 228 -24.11 2.51 10.23
CA THR A 228 -23.86 3.92 10.55
C THR A 228 -22.40 4.12 10.89
N GLY A 229 -21.65 4.83 10.04
CA GLY A 229 -20.22 5.04 10.25
C GLY A 229 -19.30 4.47 9.17
N PHE A 230 -19.80 3.62 8.28
CA PHE A 230 -18.99 3.07 7.20
C PHE A 230 -18.38 4.19 6.34
N GLY A 231 -17.05 4.14 6.15
CA GLY A 231 -16.33 5.15 5.37
C GLY A 231 -16.27 6.55 6.00
N GLN A 232 -16.84 6.79 7.20
CA GLN A 232 -16.81 8.12 7.80
C GLN A 232 -15.39 8.63 8.02
N GLY A 233 -14.47 7.79 8.52
CA GLY A 233 -13.08 8.24 8.68
C GLY A 233 -12.33 8.46 7.35
N LEU A 234 -12.86 7.95 6.22
CA LEU A 234 -12.30 8.21 4.89
C LEU A 234 -12.73 9.59 4.38
N ALA A 235 -14.01 9.94 4.59
CA ALA A 235 -14.59 11.21 4.15
C ALA A 235 -14.36 12.37 5.13
N TYR A 236 -14.16 12.09 6.41
CA TYR A 236 -14.10 13.09 7.48
C TYR A 236 -12.84 12.94 8.34
N ALA A 237 -12.35 14.07 8.85
CA ALA A 237 -11.48 14.13 10.01
C ALA A 237 -12.34 13.93 11.27
N LEU A 238 -11.97 12.95 12.09
CA LEU A 238 -12.73 12.55 13.29
C LEU A 238 -11.89 12.78 14.55
N ASN A 239 -12.54 13.21 15.63
CA ASN A 239 -12.00 13.22 17.00
C ASN A 239 -12.82 12.27 17.87
N GLY A 240 -12.66 10.97 17.62
CA GLY A 240 -13.56 9.94 18.17
C GLY A 240 -14.78 9.67 17.28
N PRO A 241 -15.64 8.72 17.69
CA PRO A 241 -16.74 8.25 16.85
C PRO A 241 -17.86 9.28 16.63
N GLU A 242 -18.00 10.27 17.52
CA GLU A 242 -19.12 11.22 17.49
C GLU A 242 -18.75 12.63 16.99
N ALA A 243 -17.46 12.96 16.86
CA ALA A 243 -17.01 14.31 16.55
C ALA A 243 -16.32 14.38 15.18
N ILE A 244 -17.00 14.98 14.21
CA ILE A 244 -16.42 15.36 12.91
C ILE A 244 -15.70 16.70 13.07
N THR A 245 -14.38 16.73 12.91
CA THR A 245 -13.54 17.93 12.99
C THR A 245 -13.23 18.56 11.63
N GLY A 246 -13.54 17.88 10.52
CA GLY A 246 -13.37 18.42 9.17
C GLY A 246 -13.73 17.43 8.07
N GLN A 247 -13.77 17.88 6.82
CA GLN A 247 -13.90 17.03 5.64
C GLN A 247 -12.53 16.75 5.03
N ARG A 248 -12.28 15.51 4.59
CA ARG A 248 -11.06 15.13 3.87
C ARG A 248 -11.22 15.49 2.39
N VAL A 249 -10.78 16.69 2.03
CA VAL A 249 -10.76 17.20 0.65
C VAL A 249 -9.79 16.41 -0.27
N ALA A 250 -8.88 15.62 0.29
CA ALA A 250 -7.79 14.98 -0.46
C ALA A 250 -8.12 13.59 -1.04
N ALA A 251 -9.33 13.05 -0.86
CA ALA A 251 -9.59 11.64 -1.14
C ALA A 251 -9.83 11.33 -2.63
N THR A 252 -10.29 12.31 -3.43
CA THR A 252 -10.58 12.08 -4.85
C THR A 252 -10.26 13.29 -5.72
N ILE A 253 -10.03 13.07 -7.01
CA ILE A 253 -9.95 14.18 -7.98
C ILE A 253 -11.23 15.00 -8.01
N TYR A 254 -12.37 14.38 -7.68
CA TYR A 254 -13.66 15.06 -7.51
C TYR A 254 -13.65 16.06 -6.34
N ASP A 255 -13.10 15.66 -5.21
CA ASP A 255 -12.99 16.54 -4.04
C ASP A 255 -11.98 17.65 -4.29
N TRP A 256 -10.86 17.33 -4.94
CA TRP A 256 -9.85 18.30 -5.31
C TRP A 256 -10.41 19.37 -6.27
N LEU A 257 -11.12 18.95 -7.33
CA LEU A 257 -11.80 19.86 -8.25
C LEU A 257 -12.84 20.73 -7.54
N LYS A 258 -13.65 20.15 -6.65
CA LYS A 258 -14.71 20.89 -5.95
C LYS A 258 -14.15 21.91 -4.94
N TYR A 259 -13.29 21.46 -4.04
CA TYR A 259 -12.93 22.24 -2.87
C TYR A 259 -11.67 23.10 -3.08
N THR A 260 -10.75 22.68 -3.96
CA THR A 260 -9.56 23.49 -4.28
C THR A 260 -9.86 24.49 -5.39
N PHE A 261 -10.59 24.07 -6.43
CA PHE A 261 -10.83 24.90 -7.62
C PHE A 261 -12.26 25.44 -7.74
N GLY A 262 -13.16 25.12 -6.81
CA GLY A 262 -14.56 25.53 -6.88
C GLY A 262 -15.34 24.88 -8.03
N ILE A 263 -14.80 23.83 -8.66
CA ILE A 263 -15.38 23.20 -9.84
C ILE A 263 -16.44 22.17 -9.39
N GLY A 264 -17.71 22.56 -9.48
CA GLY A 264 -18.86 21.73 -9.13
C GLY A 264 -19.60 21.13 -10.33
N GLY A 265 -20.69 20.42 -10.03
CA GLY A 265 -21.66 19.96 -11.03
C GLY A 265 -21.10 18.98 -12.07
N ILE A 266 -21.64 19.07 -13.28
CA ILE A 266 -21.29 18.17 -14.39
C ILE A 266 -19.87 18.41 -14.93
N ILE A 267 -19.36 19.65 -14.82
CA ILE A 267 -18.00 20.01 -15.29
C ILE A 267 -16.96 19.16 -14.57
N ARG A 268 -17.12 18.96 -13.26
CA ARG A 268 -16.26 18.10 -12.45
C ARG A 268 -16.23 16.65 -12.96
N ILE A 269 -17.40 16.10 -13.32
CA ILE A 269 -17.52 14.75 -13.87
C ILE A 269 -16.78 14.65 -15.19
N VAL A 270 -16.96 15.64 -16.06
CA VAL A 270 -16.31 15.70 -17.38
C VAL A 270 -14.79 15.75 -17.25
N ILE A 271 -14.24 16.57 -16.34
CA ILE A 271 -12.79 16.66 -16.12
C ILE A 271 -12.24 15.31 -15.61
N ALA A 272 -12.86 14.72 -14.59
CA ALA A 272 -12.43 13.44 -14.05
C ALA A 272 -12.49 12.32 -15.12
N ALA A 273 -13.56 12.27 -15.91
CA ALA A 273 -13.70 11.32 -17.01
C ALA A 273 -12.66 11.54 -18.11
N THR A 274 -12.38 12.80 -18.46
CA THR A 274 -11.37 13.14 -19.47
C THR A 274 -9.97 12.70 -19.03
N ILE A 275 -9.60 12.95 -17.77
CA ILE A 275 -8.32 12.50 -17.22
C ILE A 275 -8.23 10.96 -17.28
N GLY A 276 -9.26 10.24 -16.83
CA GLY A 276 -9.28 8.79 -16.91
C GLY A 276 -9.20 8.25 -18.35
N LEU A 277 -9.88 8.88 -19.31
CA LEU A 277 -9.79 8.50 -20.72
C LEU A 277 -8.42 8.76 -21.32
N LEU A 278 -7.76 9.87 -20.96
CA LEU A 278 -6.40 10.18 -21.39
C LEU A 278 -5.39 9.16 -20.82
N GLU A 279 -5.54 8.75 -19.56
CA GLU A 279 -4.72 7.69 -18.96
C GLU A 279 -4.90 6.36 -19.70
N ILE A 280 -6.14 5.96 -19.99
CA ILE A 280 -6.42 4.74 -20.78
C ILE A 280 -5.81 4.85 -22.18
N ALA A 281 -5.98 5.98 -22.86
CA ALA A 281 -5.42 6.20 -24.19
C ALA A 281 -3.89 6.10 -24.18
N LEU A 282 -3.23 6.70 -23.19
CA LEU A 282 -1.77 6.61 -23.03
C LEU A 282 -1.32 5.16 -22.81
N ILE A 283 -2.02 4.39 -21.96
CA ILE A 283 -1.76 2.97 -21.73
C ILE A 283 -1.90 2.17 -23.04
N VAL A 284 -2.95 2.42 -23.83
CA VAL A 284 -3.17 1.74 -25.13
C VAL A 284 -2.10 2.11 -26.15
N ILE A 285 -1.68 3.37 -26.22
CA ILE A 285 -0.62 3.83 -27.12
C ILE A 285 0.71 3.15 -26.76
N ILE A 286 1.06 3.13 -25.47
CA ILE A 286 2.25 2.44 -24.98
C ILE A 286 2.15 0.95 -25.32
N TRP A 287 1.01 0.31 -25.03
CA TRP A 287 0.79 -1.10 -25.35
C TRP A 287 1.03 -1.44 -26.82
N LYS A 288 0.48 -0.64 -27.75
CA LYS A 288 0.64 -0.84 -29.21
C LYS A 288 2.05 -0.59 -29.71
N ARG A 289 2.89 0.14 -28.94
CA ARG A 289 4.28 0.40 -29.33
C ARG A 289 5.19 -0.79 -29.01
N TYR A 290 4.80 -1.62 -28.04
CA TYR A 290 5.61 -2.73 -27.53
C TYR A 290 5.06 -4.13 -27.87
N ASN A 291 3.95 -4.21 -28.63
CA ASN A 291 3.45 -5.42 -29.29
C ASN A 291 3.31 -5.16 -30.78
#